data_AF-A0A7W8PCY4-F1
#
_entry.id   AF-A0A7W8PCY4-F1
#
_cell.length_a   1.000
_cell.length_b   1.000
_cell.length_c   1.000
_cell.angle_alpha   90.00
_cell.angle_beta   90.00
_cell.angle_gamma   90.00
#
_symmetry.space_group_name_H-M   'P 1'
#
loop_
_entity.id
_entity.type
_entity.pdbx_description
1 polymer ?
#
loop_
_entity_poly.entity_id
_entity_poly.type
_entity_poly.pdbx_seq_one_letter_code
_entity_poly.pdbx_strand_id
1 'polypeptide(L)'
;MPKLILAVPETYDSVTRPIIYDVTRQLFSWTGLPADTPILYPSAHGTVQQPGSERLQEPLNAELAFSDQVSVEVDETVEQDRILSTAVLYPDNLFIFRDPRVETILKPVYSSTEITINLKFRSVDEVKAKRWREQMRVRVSQLRDVLLINIRYAYQIPPAALLTLREIHRLMENVAGYGDSFGQWFNQHVSPAATIESNLAGEQTQVAFTEHQMRIVGMWDFEGAPEIGSKEDEGDTWSIGVAFKFRYDKPVAVVMDYPQMIHNQVIRLRDDTPPFNPNQVRKHWSLSAYLFEHFNKARALEGMRGGPEIIGNEGLCFPPWDEFLPKCTAPWYIRTFSAMIELDLGAGHDGCHGGAHGDVHDVTPGSRRLMALDRLPGGYAMNERMRAFVVGEAPYMTKLFYSVFSCNLYLSNDIQPDGSILVDQDLNVMATFEPNPRARFHVWFGLCYNWRFLSPAAMARLMENFDILRSIVNGLWPDLPACCQPHAIGSSNQTSSASMACLMNGGAGLSDGGMLDTGMKTVETFYVQSISEDA
;
A
#
# COMPACT_ATOMS: atom_id res chain seq x y z
N MET A 1 -5.42 1.16 2.90
CA MET A 1 -5.70 1.00 1.46
C MET A 1 -5.01 -0.27 1.04
N PRO A 2 -5.75 -1.24 0.49
CA PRO A 2 -5.21 -2.51 0.03
C PRO A 2 -4.03 -2.30 -0.90
N LYS A 3 -2.99 -3.10 -0.67
CA LYS A 3 -1.79 -3.15 -1.49
C LYS A 3 -1.60 -4.57 -1.99
N LEU A 4 -1.57 -4.75 -3.31
CA LEU A 4 -1.27 -6.04 -3.93
C LEU A 4 0.15 -6.02 -4.49
N ILE A 5 0.94 -7.01 -4.12
CA ILE A 5 2.28 -7.23 -4.66
C ILE A 5 2.20 -8.41 -5.63
N LEU A 6 2.45 -8.17 -6.91
CA LEU A 6 2.31 -9.14 -7.97
C LEU A 6 3.65 -9.33 -8.68
N ALA A 7 4.14 -10.56 -8.77
CA ALA A 7 5.38 -10.85 -9.49
C ALA A 7 5.21 -10.58 -11.00
N VAL A 8 6.23 -9.99 -11.61
CA VAL A 8 6.28 -9.80 -13.07
C VAL A 8 6.43 -11.17 -13.73
N PRO A 9 5.57 -11.53 -14.71
CA PRO A 9 5.69 -12.79 -15.42
C PRO A 9 6.89 -12.79 -16.37
N GLU A 10 7.46 -13.98 -16.65
CA GLU A 10 8.44 -14.20 -17.72
C GLU A 10 9.63 -13.22 -17.74
N THR A 11 10.15 -12.84 -16.58
CA THR A 11 11.26 -11.87 -16.46
C THR A 11 12.54 -12.32 -17.16
N TYR A 12 12.78 -13.63 -17.30
CA TYR A 12 13.96 -14.13 -17.99
C TYR A 12 13.93 -13.81 -19.49
N ASP A 13 12.83 -14.16 -20.17
CA ASP A 13 12.70 -13.97 -21.63
C ASP A 13 12.43 -12.52 -22.02
N SER A 14 11.68 -11.77 -21.20
CA SER A 14 11.31 -10.38 -21.47
C SER A 14 12.38 -9.36 -21.05
N VAL A 15 13.14 -9.66 -19.99
CA VAL A 15 14.11 -8.74 -19.40
C VAL A 15 15.53 -9.26 -19.53
N THR A 16 15.87 -10.37 -18.88
CA THR A 16 17.27 -10.84 -18.78
C THR A 16 17.87 -11.12 -20.17
N ARG A 17 17.19 -11.86 -21.04
CA ARG A 17 17.71 -12.26 -22.36
C ARG A 17 17.94 -11.06 -23.32
N PRO A 18 16.98 -10.13 -23.52
CA PRO A 18 17.22 -8.94 -24.33
C PRO A 18 18.37 -8.07 -23.81
N ILE A 19 18.50 -7.94 -22.49
CA ILE A 19 19.61 -7.22 -21.87
C ILE A 19 20.94 -7.86 -22.24
N ILE A 20 21.08 -9.18 -22.05
CA ILE A 20 22.32 -9.89 -22.37
C ILE A 20 22.67 -9.71 -23.85
N TYR A 21 21.69 -9.81 -24.74
CA TYR A 21 21.90 -9.62 -26.17
C TYR A 21 22.40 -8.20 -26.50
N ASP A 22 21.75 -7.16 -25.95
CA ASP A 22 22.13 -5.76 -26.11
C ASP A 22 23.53 -5.47 -25.55
N VAL A 23 23.86 -6.01 -24.37
CA VAL A 23 25.18 -5.86 -23.75
C VAL A 23 26.23 -6.59 -24.58
N THR A 24 25.95 -7.82 -25.04
CA THR A 24 26.89 -8.61 -25.85
C THR A 24 27.20 -7.92 -27.18
N ARG A 25 26.20 -7.31 -27.84
CA ARG A 25 26.41 -6.54 -29.08
C ARG A 25 27.24 -5.26 -28.84
N GLN A 26 27.05 -4.57 -27.72
CA GLN A 26 27.93 -3.47 -27.29
C GLN A 26 29.36 -3.98 -27.02
N LEU A 27 29.45 -5.15 -26.38
CA LEU A 27 30.57 -6.09 -26.29
C LEU A 27 31.43 -6.11 -27.55
N PHE A 28 30.78 -6.47 -28.65
CA PHE A 28 31.43 -6.67 -29.94
C PHE A 28 32.02 -5.36 -30.49
N SER A 29 31.28 -4.26 -30.37
CA SER A 29 31.78 -2.94 -30.77
C SER A 29 33.04 -2.53 -30.00
N TRP A 30 33.11 -2.85 -28.70
CA TRP A 30 34.24 -2.50 -27.83
C TRP A 30 35.37 -3.51 -27.83
N THR A 31 35.17 -4.70 -28.37
CA THR A 31 36.23 -5.71 -28.48
C THR A 31 36.74 -5.83 -29.92
N GLY A 32 36.05 -5.21 -30.88
CA GLY A 32 36.42 -5.21 -32.29
C GLY A 32 35.91 -6.43 -33.06
N LEU A 33 34.93 -7.15 -32.51
CA LEU A 33 34.26 -8.23 -33.22
C LEU A 33 33.24 -7.66 -34.23
N PRO A 34 33.11 -8.28 -35.42
CA PRO A 34 32.08 -7.90 -36.38
C PRO A 34 30.67 -8.00 -35.78
N ALA A 35 29.81 -7.03 -36.12
CA ALA A 35 28.45 -6.93 -35.55
C ALA A 35 27.53 -8.07 -36.01
N ASP A 36 27.88 -8.77 -37.08
CA ASP A 36 27.23 -9.94 -37.68
C ASP A 36 27.68 -11.26 -37.07
N THR A 37 28.65 -11.27 -36.15
CA THR A 37 29.09 -12.51 -35.47
C THR A 37 27.90 -13.19 -34.78
N PRO A 38 27.69 -14.51 -35.02
CA PRO A 38 26.58 -15.25 -34.42
C PRO A 38 26.78 -15.38 -32.90
N ILE A 39 25.70 -15.12 -32.16
CA ILE A 39 25.65 -15.28 -30.71
C ILE A 39 24.94 -16.60 -30.42
N LEU A 40 25.66 -17.56 -29.85
CA LEU A 40 25.08 -18.80 -29.37
C LEU A 40 24.73 -18.64 -27.90
N TYR A 41 23.44 -18.77 -27.62
CA TYR A 41 22.92 -18.77 -26.26
C TYR A 41 22.54 -20.22 -25.91
N PRO A 42 23.42 -20.99 -25.26
CA PRO A 42 23.07 -22.32 -24.79
C PRO A 42 21.96 -22.18 -23.74
N SER A 43 20.75 -22.62 -24.07
CA SER A 43 19.68 -22.70 -23.08
C SER A 43 20.06 -23.72 -21.99
N ALA A 44 19.47 -23.58 -20.80
CA ALA A 44 19.64 -24.55 -19.70
C ALA A 44 19.27 -26.00 -20.06
N HIS A 45 18.63 -26.22 -21.22
CA HIS A 45 18.27 -27.52 -21.77
C HIS A 45 19.15 -27.97 -22.95
N GLY A 46 20.26 -27.28 -23.25
CA GLY A 46 21.21 -27.68 -24.29
C GLY A 46 20.69 -27.54 -25.73
N THR A 47 19.48 -26.98 -25.93
CA THR A 47 18.96 -26.66 -27.26
C THR A 47 19.45 -25.28 -27.67
N VAL A 48 20.35 -25.28 -28.65
CA VAL A 48 20.82 -24.08 -29.35
C VAL A 48 19.80 -23.76 -30.43
N GLN A 49 19.15 -22.59 -30.37
CA GLN A 49 18.34 -22.11 -31.49
C GLN A 49 19.26 -21.74 -32.65
N GLN A 50 18.97 -22.27 -33.84
CA GLN A 50 19.75 -21.96 -35.04
C GLN A 50 19.62 -20.48 -35.41
N PRO A 51 20.74 -19.81 -35.75
CA PRO A 51 20.72 -18.48 -36.37
C PRO A 51 19.80 -18.49 -37.61
N GLY A 52 18.90 -17.50 -37.73
CA GLY A 52 17.90 -17.39 -38.82
C GLY A 52 16.46 -17.76 -38.46
N SER A 53 16.17 -18.14 -37.21
CA SER A 53 14.82 -18.45 -36.73
C SER A 53 14.06 -17.25 -36.13
N GLU A 54 14.72 -16.12 -35.91
CA GLU A 54 14.11 -14.87 -35.45
C GLU A 54 13.88 -13.90 -36.63
N ARG A 55 12.68 -13.29 -36.69
CA ARG A 55 12.16 -12.48 -37.82
C ARG A 55 12.97 -11.21 -38.15
N LEU A 56 14.02 -10.88 -37.40
CA LEU A 56 14.78 -9.63 -37.52
C LEU A 56 16.09 -9.71 -38.30
N GLN A 57 16.48 -10.88 -38.82
CA GLN A 57 17.66 -10.99 -39.67
C GLN A 57 17.34 -11.69 -41.00
N GLU A 58 17.87 -11.13 -42.09
CA GLU A 58 17.91 -11.78 -43.40
C GLU A 58 18.45 -13.22 -43.25
N PRO A 59 18.05 -14.16 -44.12
CA PRO A 59 18.41 -15.58 -43.96
C PRO A 59 19.93 -15.73 -44.11
N LEU A 60 20.64 -15.69 -42.99
CA LEU A 60 22.01 -16.16 -42.90
C LEU A 60 21.96 -17.67 -43.10
N ASN A 61 22.68 -18.13 -44.12
CA ASN A 61 22.88 -19.54 -44.43
C ASN A 61 23.13 -20.32 -43.14
N ALA A 62 22.50 -21.48 -42.96
CA ALA A 62 22.73 -22.37 -41.82
C ALA A 62 24.24 -22.52 -41.56
N GLU A 63 24.74 -21.81 -40.55
CA GLU A 63 26.16 -21.73 -40.27
C GLU A 63 26.64 -23.10 -39.75
N LEU A 64 27.65 -23.63 -40.44
CA LEU A 64 28.27 -24.91 -40.14
C LEU A 64 29.02 -24.82 -38.79
N ALA A 65 29.24 -25.97 -38.14
CA ALA A 65 29.96 -26.13 -36.87
C ALA A 65 31.41 -25.59 -36.81
N PHE A 66 31.90 -24.94 -37.88
CA PHE A 66 33.27 -24.49 -38.08
C PHE A 66 33.37 -22.98 -38.39
N SER A 67 32.33 -22.17 -38.18
CA SER A 67 32.40 -20.71 -38.30
C SER A 67 32.81 -20.04 -36.99
N ASP A 68 33.25 -18.78 -37.08
CA ASP A 68 33.53 -17.98 -35.90
C ASP A 68 32.24 -17.68 -35.15
N GLN A 69 32.20 -17.98 -33.86
CA GLN A 69 31.00 -17.87 -33.04
C GLN A 69 31.33 -17.43 -31.62
N VAL A 70 30.40 -16.74 -30.98
CA VAL A 70 30.51 -16.38 -29.56
C VAL A 70 29.45 -17.14 -28.80
N SER A 71 29.86 -18.03 -27.90
CA SER A 71 28.97 -18.63 -26.91
C SER A 71 28.93 -17.77 -25.65
N VAL A 72 27.72 -17.54 -25.14
CA VAL A 72 27.46 -16.68 -23.99
C VAL A 72 26.83 -17.49 -22.87
N GLU A 73 27.52 -17.63 -21.75
CA GLU A 73 26.98 -18.19 -20.51
C GLU A 73 26.75 -17.04 -19.53
N VAL A 74 25.66 -17.09 -18.77
CA VAL A 74 25.27 -15.98 -17.88
C VAL A 74 24.94 -16.49 -16.50
N ASP A 75 25.59 -15.89 -15.51
CA ASP A 75 25.29 -16.08 -14.10
C ASP A 75 24.59 -14.82 -13.56
N GLU A 76 23.40 -15.01 -12.99
CA GLU A 76 22.58 -13.96 -12.39
C GLU A 76 22.59 -14.10 -10.87
N THR A 77 23.02 -13.04 -10.17
CA THR A 77 23.06 -12.99 -8.70
C THR A 77 22.36 -11.75 -8.18
N VAL A 78 21.46 -11.92 -7.21
CA VAL A 78 20.76 -10.81 -6.55
C VAL A 78 21.64 -10.22 -5.45
N GLU A 79 21.77 -8.88 -5.42
CA GLU A 79 22.55 -8.18 -4.40
C GLU A 79 21.85 -8.23 -3.04
N GLN A 80 22.32 -9.11 -2.15
CA GLN A 80 21.68 -9.37 -0.85
C GLN A 80 21.56 -8.12 0.03
N ASP A 81 22.58 -7.25 0.02
CA ASP A 81 22.59 -6.01 0.81
C ASP A 81 21.48 -5.03 0.40
N ARG A 82 21.07 -5.07 -0.87
CA ARG A 82 20.01 -4.20 -1.40
C ARG A 82 18.60 -4.76 -1.24
N ILE A 83 18.44 -6.05 -0.95
CA ILE A 83 17.12 -6.65 -0.75
C ILE A 83 16.37 -5.94 0.38
N LEU A 84 17.05 -5.68 1.51
CA LEU A 84 16.43 -5.05 2.69
C LEU A 84 16.15 -3.55 2.52
N SER A 85 16.84 -2.89 1.58
CA SER A 85 16.66 -1.46 1.28
C SER A 85 15.77 -1.22 0.06
N THR A 86 15.26 -2.27 -0.57
CA THR A 86 14.38 -2.15 -1.74
C THR A 86 13.05 -1.49 -1.35
N ALA A 87 12.72 -0.39 -2.02
CA ALA A 87 11.49 0.36 -1.80
C ALA A 87 10.27 -0.36 -2.42
N VAL A 88 9.73 -1.36 -1.73
CA VAL A 88 8.53 -2.09 -2.20
C VAL A 88 7.26 -1.24 -2.04
N LEU A 89 6.91 -0.90 -0.80
CA LEU A 89 5.68 -0.16 -0.49
C LEU A 89 5.84 1.35 -0.53
N TYR A 90 7.08 1.86 -0.54
CA TYR A 90 7.38 3.29 -0.57
C TYR A 90 7.25 3.89 -1.98
N PRO A 91 6.82 5.16 -2.12
CA PRO A 91 6.64 5.80 -3.43
C PRO A 91 7.98 6.32 -3.98
N ASP A 92 8.91 5.40 -4.29
CA ASP A 92 10.22 5.74 -4.86
C ASP A 92 10.23 5.62 -6.40
N ASN A 93 9.58 4.56 -6.91
CA ASN A 93 9.50 4.27 -8.34
C ASN A 93 8.37 5.06 -9.03
N LEU A 94 8.57 5.36 -10.31
CA LEU A 94 7.57 6.02 -11.15
C LEU A 94 6.34 5.14 -11.37
N PHE A 95 5.17 5.78 -11.45
CA PHE A 95 3.91 5.07 -11.69
C PHE A 95 3.79 4.68 -13.15
N ILE A 96 3.46 3.41 -13.40
CA ILE A 96 3.10 2.91 -14.73
C ILE A 96 1.61 3.12 -15.04
N PHE A 97 0.79 3.25 -13.99
CA PHE A 97 -0.61 3.64 -14.09
C PHE A 97 -0.99 4.49 -12.88
N ARG A 98 -1.73 5.58 -13.11
CA ARG A 98 -2.24 6.43 -12.02
C ARG A 98 -3.56 7.09 -12.42
N ASP A 99 -4.62 6.77 -11.69
CA ASP A 99 -5.88 7.50 -11.74
C ASP A 99 -6.14 8.21 -10.40
N PRO A 100 -6.02 9.55 -10.34
CA PRO A 100 -6.34 10.32 -9.15
C PRO A 100 -7.81 10.29 -8.74
N ARG A 101 -8.75 10.01 -9.66
CA ARG A 101 -10.20 10.03 -9.39
C ARG A 101 -10.62 8.89 -8.48
N VAL A 102 -10.07 7.71 -8.71
CA VAL A 102 -10.27 6.52 -7.88
C VAL A 102 -9.08 6.22 -6.98
N GLU A 103 -8.07 7.10 -6.93
CA GLU A 103 -6.87 6.92 -6.11
C GLU A 103 -6.18 5.55 -6.33
N THR A 104 -6.22 5.06 -7.58
CA THR A 104 -5.62 3.78 -7.96
C THR A 104 -4.26 4.03 -8.60
N ILE A 105 -3.24 3.34 -8.10
CA ILE A 105 -1.86 3.46 -8.59
C ILE A 105 -1.25 2.10 -8.83
N LEU A 106 -0.39 2.03 -9.84
CA LEU A 106 0.41 0.87 -10.18
C LEU A 106 1.86 1.33 -10.38
N LYS A 107 2.80 0.65 -9.72
CA LYS A 107 4.23 0.96 -9.81
C LYS A 107 5.06 -0.33 -9.88
N PRO A 108 6.17 -0.35 -10.63
CA PRO A 108 7.12 -1.45 -10.59
C PRO A 108 7.96 -1.40 -9.31
N VAL A 109 8.53 -2.55 -8.96
CA VAL A 109 9.50 -2.75 -7.89
C VAL A 109 10.74 -3.35 -8.53
N TYR A 110 11.85 -2.64 -8.41
CA TYR A 110 13.12 -3.08 -8.95
C TYR A 110 13.98 -3.73 -7.87
N SER A 111 14.78 -4.71 -8.28
CA SER A 111 15.80 -5.34 -7.46
C SER A 111 17.16 -5.22 -8.15
N SER A 112 18.16 -4.75 -7.41
CA SER A 112 19.53 -4.64 -7.94
C SER A 112 20.10 -6.04 -8.16
N THR A 113 20.41 -6.31 -9.41
CA THR A 113 20.87 -7.62 -9.89
C THR A 113 22.24 -7.45 -10.54
N GLU A 114 23.18 -8.29 -10.14
CA GLU A 114 24.50 -8.39 -10.76
C GLU A 114 24.49 -9.54 -11.76
N ILE A 115 24.97 -9.24 -12.97
CA ILE A 115 25.07 -10.19 -14.07
C ILE A 115 26.54 -10.38 -14.40
N THR A 116 26.99 -11.63 -14.43
CA THR A 116 28.27 -12.03 -14.98
C THR A 116 28.04 -12.71 -16.32
N ILE A 117 28.50 -12.06 -17.40
CA ILE A 117 28.49 -12.62 -18.75
C ILE A 117 29.84 -13.28 -19.02
N ASN A 118 29.84 -14.60 -19.15
CA ASN A 118 30.98 -15.39 -19.58
C ASN A 118 30.93 -15.55 -21.11
N LEU A 119 31.78 -14.79 -21.80
CA LEU A 119 31.94 -14.83 -23.25
C LEU A 119 33.02 -15.84 -23.62
N LYS A 120 32.68 -16.80 -24.47
CA LYS A 120 33.66 -17.70 -25.08
C LYS A 120 33.66 -17.48 -26.59
N PHE A 121 34.70 -16.82 -27.07
CA PHE A 121 34.91 -16.58 -28.51
C PHE A 121 35.62 -17.77 -29.12
N ARG A 122 34.98 -18.40 -30.11
CA ARG A 122 35.53 -19.51 -30.90
C ARG A 122 35.91 -18.99 -32.27
N SER A 123 37.15 -19.24 -32.67
CA SER A 123 37.73 -18.85 -33.96
C SER A 123 38.38 -20.05 -34.62
N VAL A 124 38.31 -20.12 -35.96
CA VAL A 124 39.02 -21.16 -36.74
C VAL A 124 40.54 -20.96 -36.68
N ASP A 125 40.98 -19.70 -36.65
CA ASP A 125 42.39 -19.34 -36.69
C ASP A 125 42.91 -18.92 -35.29
N GLU A 126 43.99 -19.56 -34.85
CA GLU A 126 44.74 -19.22 -33.63
C GLU A 126 45.22 -17.76 -33.66
N VAL A 127 45.69 -17.29 -34.82
CA VAL A 127 46.24 -15.94 -34.98
C VAL A 127 45.14 -14.90 -34.77
N LYS A 128 43.93 -15.17 -35.27
CA LYS A 128 42.76 -14.31 -35.10
C LYS A 128 42.32 -14.25 -33.64
N ALA A 129 42.28 -15.40 -32.95
CA ALA A 129 41.95 -15.47 -31.53
C ALA A 129 42.96 -14.68 -30.68
N LYS A 130 44.27 -14.92 -30.89
CA LYS A 130 45.34 -14.19 -30.20
C LYS A 130 45.30 -12.69 -30.48
N ARG A 131 45.02 -12.27 -31.71
CA ARG A 131 44.88 -10.85 -32.08
C ARG A 131 43.74 -10.18 -31.32
N TRP A 132 42.58 -10.83 -31.19
CA TRP A 132 41.44 -10.31 -30.44
C TRP A 132 41.79 -10.11 -28.95
N ARG A 133 42.43 -11.11 -28.34
CA ARG A 133 42.93 -11.03 -26.96
C ARG A 133 43.92 -9.88 -26.76
N GLU A 134 44.87 -9.73 -27.68
CA GLU A 134 45.86 -8.65 -27.63
C GLU A 134 45.21 -7.27 -27.75
N GLN A 135 44.18 -7.13 -28.60
CA GLN A 135 43.41 -5.89 -28.70
C GLN A 135 42.67 -5.55 -27.39
N MET A 136 42.08 -6.55 -26.73
CA MET A 136 41.49 -6.35 -25.40
C MET A 136 42.52 -5.89 -24.38
N ARG A 137 43.69 -6.54 -24.33
CA ARG A 137 44.79 -6.16 -23.42
C ARG A 137 45.22 -4.71 -23.63
N VAL A 138 45.35 -4.28 -24.88
CA VAL A 138 45.70 -2.88 -25.21
C VAL A 138 44.61 -1.92 -24.76
N ARG A 139 43.32 -2.25 -24.93
CA ARG A 139 42.21 -1.40 -24.49
C ARG A 139 42.14 -1.29 -22.96
N VAL A 140 42.31 -2.39 -22.24
CA VAL A 140 42.42 -2.40 -20.77
C VAL A 140 43.61 -1.54 -20.32
N SER A 141 44.76 -1.64 -21.00
CA SER A 141 45.94 -0.80 -20.71
C SER A 141 45.70 0.69 -20.94
N GLN A 142 44.69 1.07 -21.73
CA GLN A 142 44.26 2.45 -21.94
C GLN A 142 43.23 2.93 -20.89
N LEU A 143 43.07 2.20 -19.78
CA LEU A 143 42.08 2.48 -18.73
C LEU A 143 40.64 2.43 -19.26
N ARG A 144 40.37 1.51 -20.21
CA ARG A 144 39.02 1.19 -20.72
C ARG A 144 38.53 -0.15 -20.18
N ASP A 145 38.86 -0.42 -18.93
CA ASP A 145 38.40 -1.56 -18.16
C ASP A 145 36.98 -1.37 -17.63
N VAL A 146 36.58 -0.12 -17.37
CA VAL A 146 35.23 0.29 -16.98
C VAL A 146 34.47 0.85 -18.18
N LEU A 147 33.27 0.33 -18.42
CA LEU A 147 32.44 0.64 -19.59
C LEU A 147 31.04 1.09 -19.16
N LEU A 148 30.48 2.05 -19.89
CA LEU A 148 29.10 2.52 -19.72
C LEU A 148 28.20 1.83 -20.73
N ILE A 149 27.24 1.06 -20.23
CA ILE A 149 26.30 0.27 -21.01
C ILE A 149 24.92 0.92 -20.95
N ASN A 150 24.19 0.78 -22.05
CA ASN A 150 22.77 1.09 -22.11
C ASN A 150 22.01 -0.20 -22.40
N ILE A 151 20.92 -0.44 -21.70
CA ILE A 151 20.14 -1.67 -21.85
C ILE A 151 18.69 -1.31 -22.20
N ARG A 152 18.07 -2.11 -23.06
CA ARG A 152 16.66 -2.01 -23.39
C ARG A 152 15.99 -3.33 -23.07
N TYR A 153 14.82 -3.24 -22.44
CA TYR A 153 13.99 -4.39 -22.15
C TYR A 153 12.52 -3.98 -22.11
N ALA A 154 11.65 -4.96 -22.15
CA ALA A 154 10.23 -4.78 -21.89
C ALA A 154 9.79 -5.73 -20.78
N TYR A 155 8.82 -5.32 -19.97
CA TYR A 155 8.20 -6.21 -18.99
C TYR A 155 6.70 -6.05 -19.00
N GLN A 156 6.00 -7.14 -18.71
CA GLN A 156 4.55 -7.20 -18.83
C GLN A 156 3.87 -6.84 -17.51
N ILE A 157 2.66 -6.28 -17.61
CA ILE A 157 1.78 -6.13 -16.44
C ILE A 157 1.31 -7.52 -16.01
N PRO A 158 1.43 -7.88 -14.72
CA PRO A 158 0.84 -9.12 -14.22
C PRO A 158 -0.66 -9.20 -14.57
N PRO A 159 -1.16 -10.31 -15.15
CA PRO A 159 -2.56 -10.42 -15.56
C PRO A 159 -3.58 -10.14 -14.44
N ALA A 160 -3.22 -10.49 -13.20
CA ALA A 160 -4.03 -10.20 -12.02
C ALA A 160 -4.26 -8.69 -11.82
N ALA A 161 -3.25 -7.84 -12.07
CA ALA A 161 -3.41 -6.39 -11.97
C ALA A 161 -4.38 -5.85 -13.02
N LEU A 162 -4.30 -6.35 -14.25
CA LEU A 162 -5.22 -5.97 -15.33
C LEU A 162 -6.67 -6.38 -15.03
N LEU A 163 -6.88 -7.57 -14.45
CA LEU A 163 -8.21 -8.02 -14.01
C LEU A 163 -8.77 -7.10 -12.92
N THR A 164 -7.95 -6.73 -11.93
CA THR A 164 -8.35 -5.78 -10.89
C THR A 164 -8.69 -4.42 -11.48
N LEU A 165 -7.87 -3.87 -12.39
CA LEU A 165 -8.17 -2.61 -13.06
C LEU A 165 -9.48 -2.66 -13.87
N ARG A 166 -9.78 -3.78 -14.53
CA ARG A 166 -11.03 -3.98 -15.25
C ARG A 166 -12.23 -4.03 -14.30
N GLU A 167 -12.08 -4.66 -13.14
CA GLU A 167 -13.13 -4.67 -12.12
C GLU A 167 -13.34 -3.27 -11.53
N ILE A 168 -12.27 -2.53 -11.26
CA ILE A 168 -12.33 -1.13 -10.81
C ILE A 168 -13.13 -0.28 -11.82
N HIS A 169 -12.78 -0.36 -13.10
CA HIS A 169 -13.50 0.35 -14.17
C HIS A 169 -14.98 -0.07 -14.26
N ARG A 170 -15.26 -1.38 -14.15
CA ARG A 170 -16.64 -1.89 -14.11
C ARG A 170 -17.44 -1.28 -12.97
N LEU A 171 -16.87 -1.20 -11.76
CA LEU A 171 -17.51 -0.60 -10.59
C LEU A 171 -17.72 0.90 -10.77
N MET A 172 -16.73 1.60 -11.34
CA MET A 172 -16.83 3.03 -11.67
C MET A 172 -18.01 3.31 -12.61
N GLU A 173 -18.13 2.55 -13.69
CA GLU A 173 -19.18 2.78 -14.68
C GLU A 173 -20.57 2.31 -14.21
N ASN A 174 -20.63 1.33 -13.30
CA ASN A 174 -21.89 0.81 -12.78
C ASN A 174 -22.68 1.83 -11.95
N VAL A 175 -22.00 2.66 -11.16
CA VAL A 175 -22.62 3.70 -10.33
C VAL A 175 -21.98 5.04 -10.63
N ALA A 176 -22.77 6.01 -11.08
CA ALA A 176 -22.28 7.35 -11.42
C ALA A 176 -21.08 7.33 -12.39
N GLY A 177 -21.15 6.51 -13.44
CA GLY A 177 -20.11 6.35 -14.46
C GLY A 177 -19.69 7.63 -15.15
N TYR A 178 -18.53 7.60 -15.80
CA TYR A 178 -18.01 8.69 -16.62
C TYR A 178 -18.39 8.53 -18.10
N GLY A 179 -18.85 7.35 -18.50
CA GLY A 179 -19.17 7.02 -19.89
C GLY A 179 -17.96 6.60 -20.72
N ASP A 180 -16.81 6.35 -20.07
CA ASP A 180 -15.57 5.97 -20.74
C ASP A 180 -15.50 4.45 -20.97
N SER A 181 -15.03 4.04 -22.14
CA SER A 181 -14.67 2.62 -22.34
C SER A 181 -13.38 2.27 -21.57
N PHE A 182 -13.22 1.00 -21.18
CA PHE A 182 -12.03 0.55 -20.46
C PHE A 182 -10.73 0.91 -21.20
N GLY A 183 -10.68 0.73 -22.52
CA GLY A 183 -9.49 1.07 -23.31
C GLY A 183 -9.18 2.55 -23.34
N GLN A 184 -10.20 3.43 -23.42
CA GLN A 184 -10.00 4.87 -23.34
C GLN A 184 -9.51 5.30 -21.96
N TRP A 185 -10.15 4.80 -20.90
CA TRP A 185 -9.76 5.07 -19.52
C TRP A 185 -8.33 4.60 -19.24
N PHE A 186 -7.98 3.39 -19.66
CA PHE A 186 -6.65 2.83 -19.48
C PHE A 186 -5.58 3.66 -20.22
N ASN A 187 -5.81 3.98 -21.49
CA ASN A 187 -4.85 4.75 -22.29
C ASN A 187 -4.64 6.20 -21.79
N GLN A 188 -5.62 6.79 -21.12
CA GLN A 188 -5.49 8.13 -20.53
C GLN A 188 -4.63 8.17 -19.26
N HIS A 189 -4.56 7.07 -18.51
CA HIS A 189 -3.94 7.01 -17.19
C HIS A 189 -2.69 6.13 -17.13
N VAL A 190 -2.42 5.35 -18.18
CA VAL A 190 -1.20 4.56 -18.33
C VAL A 190 -0.03 5.45 -18.77
N SER A 191 1.18 5.09 -18.36
CA SER A 191 2.41 5.76 -18.81
C SER A 191 2.58 5.63 -20.34
N PRO A 192 3.11 6.67 -21.02
CA PRO A 192 3.40 6.61 -22.47
C PRO A 192 4.39 5.51 -22.88
N ALA A 193 5.11 4.91 -21.92
CA ALA A 193 6.00 3.78 -22.15
C ALA A 193 5.26 2.45 -22.38
N ALA A 194 3.92 2.42 -22.25
CA ALA A 194 3.11 1.25 -22.53
C ALA A 194 3.07 0.93 -24.03
N THR A 195 3.25 -0.34 -24.34
CA THR A 195 3.21 -0.92 -25.68
C THR A 195 2.39 -2.20 -25.65
N ILE A 196 1.87 -2.61 -26.80
CA ILE A 196 1.13 -3.87 -26.93
C ILE A 196 2.06 -4.84 -27.65
N GLU A 197 2.48 -5.89 -26.96
CA GLU A 197 3.23 -6.99 -27.53
C GLU A 197 2.28 -8.10 -27.92
N SER A 198 2.50 -8.71 -29.09
CA SER A 198 1.75 -9.87 -29.54
C SER A 198 2.66 -11.07 -29.72
N ASN A 199 2.16 -12.27 -29.42
CA ASN A 199 2.88 -13.50 -29.73
C ASN A 199 3.14 -13.66 -31.25
N LEU A 200 3.99 -14.62 -31.63
CA LEU A 200 4.38 -14.86 -33.03
C LEU A 200 3.20 -15.16 -33.97
N ALA A 201 2.08 -15.64 -33.42
CA ALA A 201 0.82 -15.90 -34.11
C ALA A 201 -0.13 -14.70 -34.17
N GLY A 202 0.15 -13.63 -33.41
CA GLY A 202 -0.69 -12.42 -33.32
C GLY A 202 -1.97 -12.58 -32.47
N GLU A 203 -2.17 -13.72 -31.81
CA GLU A 203 -3.42 -14.06 -31.12
C GLU A 203 -3.47 -13.61 -29.66
N GLN A 204 -2.33 -13.65 -28.97
CA GLN A 204 -2.23 -13.21 -27.57
C GLN A 204 -1.53 -11.86 -27.53
N THR A 205 -2.28 -10.83 -27.14
CA THR A 205 -1.75 -9.49 -26.90
C THR A 205 -1.60 -9.25 -25.41
N GLN A 206 -0.43 -8.75 -25.00
CA GLN A 206 -0.15 -8.35 -23.63
C GLN A 206 0.34 -6.91 -23.60
N VAL A 207 0.02 -6.20 -22.52
CA VAL A 207 0.52 -4.85 -22.29
C VAL A 207 1.90 -4.95 -21.64
N ALA A 208 2.90 -4.40 -22.31
CA ALA A 208 4.29 -4.38 -21.88
C ALA A 208 4.82 -2.95 -21.80
N PHE A 209 5.72 -2.70 -20.85
CA PHE A 209 6.40 -1.42 -20.70
C PHE A 209 7.83 -1.53 -21.20
N THR A 210 8.16 -0.75 -22.22
CA THR A 210 9.53 -0.66 -22.71
C THR A 210 10.32 0.32 -21.84
N GLU A 211 11.41 -0.15 -21.25
CA GLU A 211 12.31 0.66 -20.44
C GLU A 211 13.72 0.70 -21.03
N HIS A 212 14.37 1.85 -20.83
CA HIS A 212 15.74 2.08 -21.26
C HIS A 212 16.55 2.58 -20.07
N GLN A 213 17.40 1.72 -19.51
CA GLN A 213 18.35 2.12 -18.48
C GLN A 213 19.67 2.47 -19.14
N MET A 214 20.20 3.65 -18.80
CA MET A 214 21.46 4.17 -19.34
C MET A 214 22.49 4.35 -18.25
N ARG A 215 23.76 4.47 -18.64
CA ARG A 215 24.89 4.73 -17.73
C ARG A 215 25.09 3.63 -16.68
N ILE A 216 24.78 2.39 -17.06
CA ILE A 216 25.12 1.23 -16.25
C ILE A 216 26.63 1.03 -16.32
N VAL A 217 27.27 0.92 -15.17
CA VAL A 217 28.70 0.67 -15.08
C VAL A 217 28.92 -0.84 -15.13
N GLY A 218 29.69 -1.30 -16.11
CA GLY A 218 30.20 -2.66 -16.17
C GLY A 218 31.71 -2.69 -16.27
N MET A 219 32.31 -3.80 -15.89
CA MET A 219 33.76 -4.00 -15.87
C MET A 219 34.13 -5.41 -16.28
N TRP A 220 35.34 -5.56 -16.81
CA TRP A 220 35.91 -6.87 -17.08
C TRP A 220 36.32 -7.58 -15.78
N ASP A 221 36.04 -8.87 -15.70
CA ASP A 221 36.35 -9.72 -14.55
C ASP A 221 37.58 -10.60 -14.87
N PHE A 222 38.72 -9.97 -15.13
CA PHE A 222 40.01 -10.64 -15.27
C PHE A 222 41.17 -9.74 -14.82
N GLU A 223 42.25 -10.34 -14.33
CA GLU A 223 43.43 -9.61 -13.86
C GLU A 223 44.42 -9.38 -15.02
N GLY A 224 44.45 -8.15 -15.54
CA GLY A 224 45.45 -7.64 -16.49
C GLY A 224 45.30 -8.14 -17.93
N ALA A 225 45.05 -9.43 -18.17
CA ALA A 225 44.81 -9.97 -19.50
C ALA A 225 43.80 -11.13 -19.47
N PRO A 226 43.00 -11.31 -20.54
CA PRO A 226 42.16 -12.48 -20.70
C PRO A 226 42.98 -13.78 -20.76
N GLU A 227 42.32 -14.92 -20.53
CA GLU A 227 42.94 -16.24 -20.60
C GLU A 227 43.60 -16.50 -21.96
N ILE A 228 44.67 -17.30 -21.97
CA ILE A 228 45.49 -17.57 -23.17
C ILE A 228 44.68 -18.32 -24.26
N GLY A 229 43.56 -18.92 -23.87
CA GLY A 229 42.71 -19.75 -24.72
C GLY A 229 43.24 -21.16 -24.88
N SER A 230 42.36 -22.07 -25.26
CA SER A 230 42.68 -23.48 -25.52
C SER A 230 42.18 -23.90 -26.90
N LYS A 231 42.89 -24.88 -27.47
CA LYS A 231 42.43 -25.61 -28.64
C LYS A 231 41.39 -26.64 -28.18
N GLU A 232 40.22 -26.66 -28.81
CA GLU A 232 39.21 -27.69 -28.51
C GLU A 232 39.55 -29.01 -29.21
N ASP A 233 39.33 -30.15 -28.54
CA ASP A 233 39.76 -31.48 -29.01
C ASP A 233 38.91 -32.03 -30.18
N GLU A 234 37.66 -31.58 -30.32
CA GLU A 234 36.69 -32.09 -31.33
C GLU A 234 36.67 -31.30 -32.65
N GLY A 235 37.41 -30.21 -32.77
CA GLY A 235 37.54 -29.43 -34.00
C GLY A 235 38.73 -28.50 -33.89
N ASP A 236 39.46 -28.30 -35.00
CA ASP A 236 40.66 -27.45 -35.07
C ASP A 236 40.30 -25.95 -34.90
N THR A 237 39.77 -25.61 -33.73
CA THR A 237 39.21 -24.31 -33.37
C THR A 237 39.79 -23.86 -32.04
N TRP A 238 40.09 -22.57 -31.96
CA TRP A 238 40.65 -21.93 -30.79
C TRP A 238 39.55 -21.21 -30.02
N SER A 239 39.51 -21.38 -28.71
CA SER A 239 38.53 -20.70 -27.85
C SER A 239 39.23 -19.78 -26.84
N ILE A 240 38.66 -18.60 -26.59
CA ILE A 240 39.13 -17.66 -25.56
C ILE A 240 37.93 -17.24 -24.70
N GLY A 241 38.04 -17.47 -23.40
CA GLY A 241 37.04 -17.09 -22.39
C GLY A 241 37.34 -15.73 -21.78
N VAL A 242 36.31 -14.91 -21.60
CA VAL A 242 36.37 -13.60 -20.94
C VAL A 242 35.08 -13.38 -20.15
N ALA A 243 35.20 -12.97 -18.89
CA ALA A 243 34.06 -12.62 -18.05
C ALA A 243 33.86 -11.10 -17.99
N PHE A 244 32.60 -10.66 -18.03
CA PHE A 244 32.20 -9.26 -17.92
C PHE A 244 31.06 -9.11 -16.93
N LYS A 245 31.23 -8.21 -15.95
CA LYS A 245 30.26 -7.99 -14.87
C LYS A 245 29.61 -6.63 -14.99
N PHE A 246 28.30 -6.58 -14.78
CA PHE A 246 27.58 -5.31 -14.63
C PHE A 246 26.39 -5.47 -13.68
N ARG A 247 25.94 -4.34 -13.13
CA ARG A 247 24.79 -4.29 -12.23
C ARG A 247 23.70 -3.40 -12.81
N TYR A 248 22.46 -3.86 -12.75
CA TYR A 248 21.29 -3.09 -13.16
C TYR A 248 20.09 -3.35 -12.23
N ASP A 249 19.08 -2.50 -12.34
CA ASP A 249 17.88 -2.62 -11.52
C ASP A 249 16.79 -3.38 -12.31
N LYS A 250 16.57 -4.65 -11.94
CA LYS A 250 15.63 -5.54 -12.64
C LYS A 250 14.21 -5.39 -12.09
N PRO A 251 13.16 -5.21 -12.91
CA PRO A 251 11.78 -5.25 -12.43
C PRO A 251 11.42 -6.68 -11.98
N VAL A 252 11.04 -6.83 -10.71
CA VAL A 252 10.71 -8.15 -10.11
C VAL A 252 9.22 -8.25 -9.79
N ALA A 253 8.62 -7.16 -9.35
CA ALA A 253 7.20 -7.12 -8.98
C ALA A 253 6.56 -5.81 -9.40
N VAL A 254 5.23 -5.80 -9.39
CA VAL A 254 4.39 -4.62 -9.54
C VAL A 254 3.52 -4.51 -8.31
N VAL A 255 3.49 -3.32 -7.72
CA VAL A 255 2.65 -2.98 -6.57
C VAL A 255 1.45 -2.19 -7.06
N MET A 256 0.26 -2.66 -6.68
CA MET A 256 -1.01 -1.99 -6.96
C MET A 256 -1.62 -1.52 -5.64
N ASP A 257 -1.86 -0.22 -5.51
CA ASP A 257 -2.64 0.34 -4.40
C ASP A 257 -3.98 0.85 -4.94
N TYR A 258 -5.09 0.47 -4.31
CA TYR A 258 -6.43 0.86 -4.73
C TYR A 258 -7.37 1.00 -3.52
N PRO A 259 -8.48 1.74 -3.65
CA PRO A 259 -9.45 1.90 -2.57
C PRO A 259 -10.31 0.64 -2.38
N GLN A 260 -10.76 0.40 -1.14
CA GLN A 260 -11.66 -0.73 -0.83
C GLN A 260 -13.10 -0.54 -1.36
N MET A 261 -13.49 0.71 -1.62
CA MET A 261 -14.80 1.08 -2.14
C MET A 261 -14.63 2.02 -3.32
N ILE A 262 -15.33 1.77 -4.42
CA ILE A 262 -15.31 2.56 -5.64
C ILE A 262 -16.74 2.87 -6.01
N HIS A 263 -17.06 4.16 -6.12
CA HIS A 263 -18.40 4.64 -6.48
C HIS A 263 -19.50 3.93 -5.67
N ASN A 264 -19.36 4.01 -4.34
CA ASN A 264 -20.27 3.40 -3.37
C ASN A 264 -20.39 1.87 -3.43
N GLN A 265 -19.49 1.18 -4.13
CA GLN A 265 -19.50 -0.28 -4.23
C GLN A 265 -18.20 -0.85 -3.68
N VAL A 266 -18.34 -1.91 -2.92
CA VAL A 266 -17.24 -2.60 -2.27
C VAL A 266 -16.56 -3.57 -3.25
N ILE A 267 -15.22 -3.50 -3.37
CA ILE A 267 -14.46 -4.39 -4.27
C ILE A 267 -14.33 -5.79 -3.67
N ARG A 268 -14.55 -6.83 -4.50
CA ARG A 268 -14.50 -8.25 -4.08
C ARG A 268 -13.09 -8.86 -4.08
N LEU A 269 -12.19 -8.32 -4.91
CA LEU A 269 -10.81 -8.82 -5.10
C LEU A 269 -9.87 -8.31 -4.01
N ARG A 270 -10.22 -8.52 -2.75
CA ARG A 270 -9.44 -8.07 -1.59
C ARG A 270 -9.22 -9.22 -0.61
N ASP A 271 -8.26 -9.02 0.28
CA ASP A 271 -8.12 -9.88 1.45
C ASP A 271 -9.07 -9.39 2.56
N ASP A 272 -10.02 -10.24 2.96
CA ASP A 272 -10.93 -9.98 4.09
C ASP A 272 -10.29 -10.37 5.44
N THR A 273 -9.09 -10.95 5.43
CA THR A 273 -8.40 -11.38 6.64
C THR A 273 -8.06 -10.13 7.47
N PRO A 274 -8.55 -10.04 8.73
CA PRO A 274 -8.18 -8.92 9.58
C PRO A 274 -6.66 -8.90 9.77
N PRO A 275 -6.02 -7.72 9.77
CA PRO A 275 -4.59 -7.63 9.98
C PRO A 275 -4.23 -8.27 11.31
N PHE A 276 -3.10 -8.97 11.34
CA PHE A 276 -2.59 -9.54 12.58
C PHE A 276 -2.37 -8.42 13.60
N ASN A 277 -3.17 -8.42 14.68
CA ASN A 277 -3.02 -7.48 15.76
C ASN A 277 -2.11 -8.10 16.84
N PRO A 278 -0.86 -7.62 16.99
CA PRO A 278 0.05 -8.18 17.98
C PRO A 278 -0.51 -8.09 19.40
N ASN A 279 -1.35 -7.09 19.68
CA ASN A 279 -1.91 -6.83 21.00
C ASN A 279 -2.99 -7.83 21.42
N GLN A 280 -3.58 -8.56 20.46
CA GLN A 280 -4.52 -9.66 20.76
C GLN A 280 -3.81 -10.95 21.18
N VAL A 281 -2.50 -11.06 20.89
CA VAL A 281 -1.69 -12.21 21.30
C VAL A 281 -1.16 -11.99 22.72
N ARG A 282 -1.23 -13.02 23.55
CA ARG A 282 -0.61 -12.99 24.88
C ARG A 282 0.91 -12.90 24.74
N LYS A 283 1.48 -11.72 25.01
CA LYS A 283 2.92 -11.48 24.96
C LYS A 283 3.58 -11.76 26.31
N HIS A 284 4.76 -12.37 26.29
CA HIS A 284 5.66 -12.43 27.44
C HIS A 284 6.91 -11.59 27.13
N TRP A 285 7.15 -10.57 27.92
CA TRP A 285 8.23 -9.62 27.71
C TRP A 285 9.35 -9.84 28.72
N SER A 286 10.59 -9.55 28.32
CA SER A 286 11.67 -9.30 29.29
C SER A 286 11.40 -7.99 30.04
N LEU A 287 12.02 -7.79 31.20
CA LEU A 287 11.84 -6.54 31.98
C LEU A 287 12.20 -5.28 31.19
N SER A 288 13.25 -5.33 30.36
CA SER A 288 13.63 -4.21 29.50
C SER A 288 12.60 -3.97 28.38
N ALA A 289 12.10 -5.04 27.74
CA ALA A 289 11.08 -4.91 26.71
C ALA A 289 9.75 -4.41 27.28
N TYR A 290 9.42 -4.78 28.51
CA TYR A 290 8.27 -4.24 29.23
C TYR A 290 8.38 -2.71 29.41
N LEU A 291 9.56 -2.22 29.78
CA LEU A 291 9.82 -0.78 29.91
C LEU A 291 9.78 -0.06 28.55
N PHE A 292 10.33 -0.66 27.49
CA PHE A 292 10.26 -0.08 26.13
C PHE A 292 8.83 -0.02 25.59
N GLU A 293 8.05 -1.07 25.77
CA GLU A 293 6.63 -1.10 25.40
C GLU A 293 5.85 -0.03 26.17
N HIS A 294 6.16 0.14 27.45
CA HIS A 294 5.61 1.21 28.28
C HIS A 294 5.91 2.60 27.72
N PHE A 295 7.17 2.87 27.36
CA PHE A 295 7.57 4.11 26.67
C PHE A 295 6.85 4.30 25.33
N ASN A 296 6.71 3.24 24.53
CA ASN A 296 6.03 3.30 23.23
C ASN A 296 4.54 3.63 23.39
N LYS A 297 3.86 3.04 24.38
CA LYS A 297 2.45 3.32 24.70
C LYS A 297 2.23 4.74 25.20
N ALA A 298 3.10 5.24 26.07
CA ALA A 298 3.04 6.62 26.55
C ALA A 298 3.21 7.63 25.39
N ARG A 299 4.15 7.36 24.45
CA ARG A 299 4.31 8.20 23.25
C ARG A 299 3.14 8.08 22.27
N ALA A 300 2.47 6.93 22.20
CA ALA A 300 1.26 6.74 21.40
C ALA A 300 0.14 7.71 21.80
N LEU A 301 -0.02 7.93 23.10
CA LEU A 301 -1.07 8.77 23.70
C LEU A 301 -0.81 10.27 23.57
N GLU A 302 0.45 10.68 23.50
CA GLU A 302 0.83 12.10 23.34
C GLU A 302 0.63 12.64 21.92
N GLY A 303 0.21 11.81 20.96
CA GLY A 303 -0.04 12.27 19.58
C GLY A 303 1.19 12.91 18.92
N MET A 304 2.39 12.66 19.43
CA MET A 304 3.62 13.21 18.86
C MET A 304 3.92 12.51 17.54
N ARG A 305 3.54 13.19 16.45
CA ARG A 305 4.16 13.20 15.11
C ARG A 305 5.34 12.22 14.96
N GLY A 306 5.08 10.97 14.56
CA GLY A 306 6.19 10.07 14.24
C GLY A 306 5.82 8.61 14.10
N GLY A 307 5.23 8.26 12.96
CA GLY A 307 5.34 6.91 12.42
C GLY A 307 4.01 6.16 12.23
N PRO A 308 3.90 5.33 11.18
CA PRO A 308 2.72 4.53 10.87
C PRO A 308 2.52 3.29 11.79
N GLU A 309 3.32 3.10 12.84
CA GLU A 309 3.42 1.82 13.56
C GLU A 309 2.89 1.80 15.00
N ILE A 310 2.39 2.90 15.57
CA ILE A 310 1.95 2.87 16.98
C ILE A 310 0.44 2.73 17.12
N ILE A 311 0.06 1.46 17.11
CA ILE A 311 -1.23 0.82 17.37
C ILE A 311 -1.59 0.96 18.86
N GLY A 312 -2.46 1.92 19.20
CA GLY A 312 -3.06 2.04 20.54
C GLY A 312 -4.42 2.74 20.55
N ASN A 313 -4.88 3.23 19.40
CA ASN A 313 -6.06 4.06 19.23
C ASN A 313 -6.94 3.52 18.08
N GLU A 314 -7.01 2.20 17.93
CA GLU A 314 -7.64 1.59 16.76
C GLU A 314 -9.17 1.63 16.83
N GLY A 315 -9.78 1.77 18.00
CA GLY A 315 -11.23 1.70 18.14
C GLY A 315 -11.83 0.45 17.49
N LEU A 316 -13.15 0.42 17.30
CA LEU A 316 -13.78 -0.54 16.40
C LEU A 316 -13.73 -0.03 14.96
N CYS A 317 -13.54 -0.93 14.01
CA CYS A 317 -13.60 -0.60 12.60
C CYS A 317 -14.81 -1.29 11.97
N PHE A 318 -15.62 -0.52 11.24
CA PHE A 318 -16.78 -1.01 10.54
C PHE A 318 -16.66 -0.66 9.06
N PRO A 319 -16.54 -1.65 8.17
CA PRO A 319 -16.38 -3.08 8.43
C PRO A 319 -15.01 -3.44 9.05
N PRO A 320 -14.82 -4.65 9.64
CA PRO A 320 -13.58 -5.00 10.37
C PRO A 320 -12.31 -5.00 9.53
N TRP A 321 -12.43 -5.22 8.22
CA TRP A 321 -11.33 -5.18 7.25
C TRP A 321 -11.03 -3.77 6.71
N ASP A 322 -11.76 -2.75 7.17
CA ASP A 322 -11.48 -1.38 6.76
C ASP A 322 -10.14 -0.89 7.33
N GLU A 323 -9.26 -0.45 6.45
CA GLU A 323 -7.92 0.05 6.75
C GLU A 323 -7.88 1.59 6.78
N PHE A 324 -8.98 2.21 7.16
CA PHE A 324 -9.09 3.66 7.21
C PHE A 324 -8.08 4.28 8.19
N LEU A 325 -7.15 5.04 7.61
CA LEU A 325 -6.14 5.83 8.31
C LEU A 325 -6.27 7.29 7.88
N PRO A 326 -6.90 8.15 8.70
CA PRO A 326 -7.07 9.56 8.37
C PRO A 326 -5.71 10.27 8.31
N LYS A 327 -5.54 11.21 7.38
CA LYS A 327 -4.33 12.05 7.30
C LYS A 327 -4.22 13.00 8.49
N CYS A 328 -5.36 13.42 9.02
CA CYS A 328 -5.47 14.31 10.17
C CYS A 328 -6.56 13.81 11.12
N THR A 329 -6.25 13.80 12.41
CA THR A 329 -7.22 13.48 13.47
C THR A 329 -7.44 14.70 14.34
N ALA A 330 -8.64 14.79 14.94
CA ALA A 330 -8.90 15.80 15.95
C ALA A 330 -7.91 15.63 17.12
N PRO A 331 -7.18 16.70 17.52
CA PRO A 331 -6.23 16.60 18.62
C PRO A 331 -6.95 16.36 19.93
N TRP A 332 -6.35 15.59 20.85
CA TRP A 332 -6.91 15.29 22.17
C TRP A 332 -8.15 14.40 22.18
N TYR A 333 -8.45 13.76 21.06
CA TYR A 333 -9.47 12.72 20.98
C TYR A 333 -8.86 11.37 20.67
N ILE A 334 -9.46 10.33 21.22
CA ILE A 334 -9.21 8.94 20.88
C ILE A 334 -10.35 8.39 20.02
N ARG A 335 -10.03 7.51 19.07
CA ARG A 335 -11.02 6.85 18.20
C ARG A 335 -11.75 5.80 19.01
N THR A 336 -13.06 5.94 19.11
CA THR A 336 -13.95 4.87 19.62
C THR A 336 -14.32 3.94 18.49
N PHE A 337 -14.74 4.48 17.34
CA PHE A 337 -14.87 3.67 16.13
C PHE A 337 -14.71 4.51 14.86
N SER A 338 -14.47 3.83 13.74
CA SER A 338 -14.62 4.38 12.38
C SER A 338 -15.54 3.49 11.57
N ALA A 339 -16.39 4.11 10.75
CA ALA A 339 -17.32 3.42 9.87
C ALA A 339 -17.18 3.91 8.43
N MET A 340 -16.86 3.00 7.51
CA MET A 340 -16.99 3.21 6.06
C MET A 340 -18.47 3.26 5.70
N ILE A 341 -18.87 4.28 4.95
CA ILE A 341 -20.27 4.55 4.65
C ILE A 341 -20.60 4.11 3.23
N GLU A 342 -21.59 3.23 3.12
CA GLU A 342 -22.33 2.98 1.88
C GLU A 342 -23.54 3.93 1.85
N LEU A 343 -23.56 4.84 0.89
CA LEU A 343 -24.63 5.77 0.64
C LEU A 343 -25.86 5.03 0.10
N ASP A 344 -27.04 5.37 0.59
CA ASP A 344 -28.27 4.89 -0.02
C ASP A 344 -28.58 5.73 -1.27
N LEU A 345 -28.33 5.13 -2.43
CA LEU A 345 -28.55 5.73 -3.75
C LEU A 345 -29.99 5.57 -4.25
N GLY A 346 -30.89 5.06 -3.40
CA GLY A 346 -32.30 4.85 -3.73
C GLY A 346 -33.00 6.13 -4.20
N ALA A 347 -33.31 6.16 -5.49
CA ALA A 347 -34.42 6.95 -6.00
C ALA A 347 -35.67 6.07 -6.03
N GLY A 348 -36.55 6.21 -5.02
CA GLY A 348 -37.95 5.75 -5.07
C GLY A 348 -38.19 4.26 -5.32
N HIS A 349 -37.78 3.39 -4.39
CA HIS A 349 -38.43 2.07 -4.27
C HIS A 349 -39.30 2.06 -3.02
N ASP A 350 -40.51 2.60 -3.15
CA ASP A 350 -41.62 2.32 -2.23
C ASP A 350 -41.89 0.81 -2.26
N GLY A 351 -41.31 0.10 -1.31
CA GLY A 351 -41.58 -1.28 -0.96
C GLY A 351 -42.27 -1.39 0.40
N CYS A 352 -43.07 -0.38 0.79
CA CYS A 352 -43.90 -0.42 1.98
C CYS A 352 -45.36 -0.53 1.57
N HIS A 353 -45.86 -1.76 1.53
CA HIS A 353 -47.29 -2.02 1.48
C HIS A 353 -48.00 -1.36 2.68
N GLY A 354 -48.92 -0.43 2.39
CA GLY A 354 -50.11 -0.18 3.22
C GLY A 354 -50.02 0.97 4.22
N GLY A 355 -50.58 2.12 3.87
CA GLY A 355 -50.88 3.18 4.83
C GLY A 355 -51.13 4.54 4.20
N ALA A 356 -52.25 4.69 3.50
CA ALA A 356 -52.68 5.98 2.98
C ALA A 356 -53.01 6.94 4.13
N HIS A 357 -52.20 7.97 4.32
CA HIS A 357 -52.64 9.28 4.76
C HIS A 357 -51.66 10.32 4.22
N GLY A 358 -52.18 11.16 3.33
CA GLY A 358 -51.41 12.20 2.69
C GLY A 358 -51.09 13.33 3.66
N ASP A 359 -49.84 13.77 3.61
CA ASP A 359 -49.48 15.16 3.72
C ASP A 359 -48.30 15.42 2.76
N VAL A 360 -48.54 16.33 1.84
CA VAL A 360 -47.59 16.80 0.82
C VAL A 360 -46.72 17.85 1.49
N HIS A 361 -45.53 17.46 1.97
CA HIS A 361 -44.33 18.29 2.17
C HIS A 361 -43.21 17.42 2.75
N ASP A 362 -42.39 16.77 1.91
CA ASP A 362 -40.92 16.95 1.94
C ASP A 362 -40.19 16.04 0.93
N VAL A 363 -39.05 16.56 0.50
CA VAL A 363 -38.17 16.21 -0.64
C VAL A 363 -37.75 14.71 -0.67
N THR A 364 -37.93 13.96 -1.77
CA THR A 364 -37.04 13.73 -2.96
C THR A 364 -35.67 13.05 -2.66
N PRO A 365 -35.01 12.38 -3.65
CA PRO A 365 -34.26 11.14 -3.48
C PRO A 365 -32.78 11.34 -3.08
N GLY A 366 -32.17 10.29 -2.51
CA GLY A 366 -30.78 10.30 -2.03
C GLY A 366 -30.69 10.58 -0.53
N SER A 367 -30.68 9.52 0.28
CA SER A 367 -30.66 9.65 1.74
C SER A 367 -29.42 10.42 2.19
N ARG A 368 -29.60 11.61 2.78
CA ARG A 368 -28.51 12.34 3.46
C ARG A 368 -28.05 11.61 4.73
N ARG A 369 -28.77 10.58 5.17
CA ARG A 369 -28.40 9.77 6.33
C ARG A 369 -27.18 8.91 5.98
N LEU A 370 -26.13 9.06 6.78
CA LEU A 370 -24.89 8.32 6.64
C LEU A 370 -24.91 7.05 7.50
N MET A 371 -25.27 7.18 8.78
CA MET A 371 -25.39 6.04 9.70
C MET A 371 -26.24 6.40 10.92
N ALA A 372 -26.58 5.39 11.74
CA ALA A 372 -27.11 5.58 13.09
C ALA A 372 -26.04 5.24 14.12
N LEU A 373 -25.87 6.08 15.15
CA LEU A 373 -24.91 5.85 16.24
C LEU A 373 -25.47 4.91 17.32
N ASP A 374 -26.79 4.81 17.44
CA ASP A 374 -27.47 4.03 18.50
C ASP A 374 -27.18 2.52 18.40
N ARG A 375 -27.11 2.01 17.16
CA ARG A 375 -26.87 0.61 16.85
C ARG A 375 -25.79 0.49 15.79
N LEU A 376 -24.67 -0.08 16.19
CA LEU A 376 -23.54 -0.34 15.30
C LEU A 376 -23.61 -1.78 14.76
N PRO A 377 -22.99 -2.05 13.59
CA PRO A 377 -22.90 -3.41 13.04
C PRO A 377 -22.25 -4.38 14.05
N GLY A 378 -22.61 -5.67 14.01
CA GLY A 378 -22.01 -6.69 14.91
C GLY A 378 -22.63 -6.77 16.31
N GLY A 379 -23.80 -6.17 16.52
CA GLY A 379 -24.56 -6.26 17.77
C GLY A 379 -24.12 -5.28 18.87
N TYR A 380 -23.30 -4.29 18.51
CA TYR A 380 -22.86 -3.26 19.43
C TYR A 380 -23.97 -2.21 19.63
N ALA A 381 -24.41 -2.02 20.88
CA ALA A 381 -25.41 -1.02 21.23
C ALA A 381 -24.98 -0.24 22.48
N MET A 382 -25.41 1.02 22.55
CA MET A 382 -25.24 1.81 23.77
C MET A 382 -26.19 1.32 24.86
N ASN A 383 -25.74 1.38 26.12
CA ASN A 383 -26.67 1.22 27.24
C ASN A 383 -27.64 2.42 27.32
N GLU A 384 -28.81 2.23 27.92
CA GLU A 384 -29.90 3.23 27.90
C GLU A 384 -29.49 4.58 28.51
N ARG A 385 -28.67 4.57 29.57
CA ARG A 385 -28.18 5.80 30.22
C ARG A 385 -27.18 6.56 29.36
N MET A 386 -26.24 5.86 28.73
CA MET A 386 -25.28 6.46 27.79
C MET A 386 -26.01 7.02 26.59
N ARG A 387 -26.97 6.27 26.03
CA ARG A 387 -27.83 6.73 24.94
C ARG A 387 -28.52 8.04 25.29
N ALA A 388 -29.17 8.13 26.45
CA ALA A 388 -29.84 9.36 26.89
C ALA A 388 -28.88 10.57 26.99
N PHE A 389 -27.67 10.34 27.49
CA PHE A 389 -26.64 11.38 27.55
C PHE A 389 -26.16 11.80 26.15
N VAL A 390 -25.89 10.84 25.27
CA VAL A 390 -25.44 11.10 23.88
C VAL A 390 -26.52 11.85 23.09
N VAL A 391 -27.81 11.55 23.28
CA VAL A 391 -28.92 12.31 22.69
C VAL A 391 -28.88 13.78 23.12
N GLY A 392 -28.60 14.06 24.39
CA GLY A 392 -28.40 15.43 24.88
C GLY A 392 -27.15 16.12 24.31
N GLU A 393 -26.13 15.35 23.97
CA GLU A 393 -24.88 15.84 23.39
C GLU A 393 -24.93 16.01 21.86
N ALA A 394 -25.88 15.37 21.17
CA ALA A 394 -25.97 15.33 19.70
C ALA A 394 -25.77 16.69 18.99
N PRO A 395 -26.35 17.83 19.44
CA PRO A 395 -26.14 19.14 18.81
C PRO A 395 -24.71 19.68 18.90
N TYR A 396 -23.90 19.15 19.80
CA TYR A 396 -22.56 19.64 20.14
C TYR A 396 -21.43 18.74 19.63
N MET A 397 -21.74 17.49 19.29
CA MET A 397 -20.74 16.46 18.96
C MET A 397 -20.03 16.69 17.61
N THR A 398 -20.59 17.50 16.72
CA THR A 398 -19.97 17.86 15.44
C THR A 398 -19.00 19.03 15.56
N LYS A 399 -18.82 19.59 16.77
CA LYS A 399 -17.89 20.69 17.06
C LYS A 399 -16.88 20.24 18.09
N LEU A 400 -15.61 20.38 17.76
CA LEU A 400 -14.54 19.99 18.68
C LEU A 400 -14.63 20.76 20.00
N PHE A 401 -14.55 20.02 21.10
CA PHE A 401 -14.52 20.47 22.50
C PHE A 401 -15.85 21.01 23.05
N TYR A 402 -16.90 21.04 22.25
CA TYR A 402 -18.25 21.40 22.72
C TYR A 402 -19.01 20.22 23.31
N SER A 403 -18.48 19.00 23.15
CA SER A 403 -18.93 17.78 23.79
C SER A 403 -17.72 16.93 24.19
N VAL A 404 -17.91 16.00 25.14
CA VAL A 404 -16.91 14.97 25.43
C VAL A 404 -16.75 13.98 24.27
N PHE A 405 -17.80 13.83 23.45
CA PHE A 405 -17.77 13.03 22.23
C PHE A 405 -17.55 13.92 21.01
N SER A 406 -16.94 13.37 19.97
CA SER A 406 -16.78 14.02 18.68
C SER A 406 -17.19 13.08 17.56
N CYS A 407 -18.05 13.55 16.67
CA CYS A 407 -18.44 12.88 15.45
C CYS A 407 -17.96 13.73 14.26
N ASN A 408 -17.08 13.16 13.44
CA ASN A 408 -16.48 13.83 12.29
C ASN A 408 -16.74 13.03 11.02
N LEU A 409 -16.95 13.74 9.91
CA LEU A 409 -17.02 13.13 8.58
C LEU A 409 -15.66 13.27 7.88
N TYR A 410 -15.22 12.20 7.24
CA TYR A 410 -14.05 12.17 6.40
C TYR A 410 -14.44 11.91 4.95
N LEU A 411 -13.82 12.65 4.04
CA LEU A 411 -13.90 12.45 2.60
C LEU A 411 -12.55 11.88 2.14
N SER A 412 -12.55 10.67 1.61
CA SER A 412 -11.35 9.85 1.47
C SER A 412 -10.59 9.78 2.80
N ASN A 413 -9.50 10.55 2.98
CA ASN A 413 -8.68 10.58 4.21
C ASN A 413 -8.63 11.96 4.88
N ASP A 414 -9.39 12.94 4.39
CA ASP A 414 -9.36 14.33 4.84
C ASP A 414 -10.62 14.68 5.64
N ILE A 415 -10.43 15.27 6.82
CA ILE A 415 -11.53 15.68 7.69
C ILE A 415 -12.35 16.78 7.02
N GLN A 416 -13.68 16.63 7.05
CA GLN A 416 -14.59 17.66 6.58
C GLN A 416 -14.78 18.75 7.63
N PRO A 417 -15.01 20.01 7.22
CA PRO A 417 -15.19 21.12 8.14
C PRO A 417 -16.44 20.94 9.02
N ASP A 418 -16.43 21.59 10.18
CA ASP A 418 -17.59 21.69 11.08
C ASP A 418 -18.84 22.12 10.31
N GLY A 419 -19.96 21.44 10.57
CA GLY A 419 -21.24 21.67 9.88
C GLY A 419 -21.42 20.91 8.57
N SER A 420 -20.46 20.07 8.15
CA SER A 420 -20.64 19.09 7.07
C SER A 420 -21.62 17.96 7.41
N ILE A 421 -21.81 17.70 8.70
CA ILE A 421 -22.78 16.74 9.24
C ILE A 421 -23.57 17.33 10.40
N LEU A 422 -24.73 16.74 10.66
CA LEU A 422 -25.58 16.95 11.82
C LEU A 422 -25.90 15.59 12.46
N VAL A 423 -26.11 15.59 13.77
CA VAL A 423 -26.62 14.44 14.51
C VAL A 423 -27.99 14.82 15.08
N ASP A 424 -29.02 14.09 14.72
CA ASP A 424 -30.39 14.34 15.21
C ASP A 424 -30.63 13.72 16.59
N GLN A 425 -31.84 13.91 17.13
CA GLN A 425 -32.23 13.38 18.45
C GLN A 425 -32.37 11.86 18.47
N ASP A 426 -32.52 11.23 17.30
CA ASP A 426 -32.56 9.77 17.13
C ASP A 426 -31.15 9.19 16.89
N LEU A 427 -30.11 10.01 17.02
CA LEU A 427 -28.70 9.68 16.81
C LEU A 427 -28.38 9.24 15.38
N ASN A 428 -29.13 9.73 14.40
CA ASN A 428 -28.78 9.61 12.99
C ASN A 428 -27.77 10.68 12.61
N VAL A 429 -26.67 10.24 12.00
CA VAL A 429 -25.70 11.14 11.38
C VAL A 429 -26.18 11.44 9.97
N MET A 430 -26.41 12.71 9.66
CA MET A 430 -26.83 13.16 8.34
C MET A 430 -25.83 14.16 7.77
N ALA A 431 -25.55 14.06 6.47
CA ALA A 431 -24.81 15.08 5.73
C ALA A 431 -25.69 16.34 5.54
N THR A 432 -25.07 17.52 5.65
CA THR A 432 -25.75 18.80 5.34
C THR A 432 -25.76 19.11 3.85
N PHE A 433 -24.97 18.39 3.07
CA PHE A 433 -24.85 18.46 1.62
C PHE A 433 -25.32 17.15 0.97
N GLU A 434 -25.49 17.16 -0.35
CA GLU A 434 -25.80 15.96 -1.12
C GLU A 434 -24.52 15.13 -1.34
N PRO A 435 -24.40 13.93 -0.73
CA PRO A 435 -23.17 13.14 -0.83
C PRO A 435 -22.92 12.68 -2.27
N ASN A 436 -21.68 12.87 -2.75
CA ASN A 436 -21.30 12.39 -4.08
C ASN A 436 -21.08 10.86 -4.05
N PRO A 437 -21.81 10.05 -4.83
CA PRO A 437 -21.64 8.59 -4.86
C PRO A 437 -20.24 8.15 -5.27
N ARG A 438 -19.48 8.99 -5.99
CA ARG A 438 -18.12 8.70 -6.42
C ARG A 438 -17.10 8.79 -5.28
N ALA A 439 -17.43 9.55 -4.25
CA ALA A 439 -16.58 9.78 -3.10
C ALA A 439 -16.67 8.63 -2.09
N ARG A 440 -15.62 8.49 -1.28
CA ARG A 440 -15.62 7.59 -0.12
C ARG A 440 -15.80 8.39 1.14
N PHE A 441 -16.76 8.00 1.96
CA PHE A 441 -17.04 8.64 3.22
C PHE A 441 -16.72 7.70 4.38
N HIS A 442 -16.11 8.27 5.43
CA HIS A 442 -15.97 7.59 6.71
C HIS A 442 -16.54 8.47 7.81
N VAL A 443 -17.37 7.89 8.67
CA VAL A 443 -17.75 8.53 9.93
C VAL A 443 -16.78 8.09 11.00
N TRP A 444 -16.19 9.06 11.69
CA TRP A 444 -15.27 8.84 12.78
C TRP A 444 -15.91 9.33 14.07
N PHE A 445 -15.95 8.44 15.07
CA PHE A 445 -16.49 8.75 16.38
C PHE A 445 -15.39 8.63 17.43
N GLY A 446 -15.19 9.69 18.21
CA GLY A 446 -14.13 9.76 19.19
C GLY A 446 -14.56 10.34 20.51
N LEU A 447 -13.68 10.15 21.49
CA LEU A 447 -13.85 10.58 22.87
C LEU A 447 -12.68 11.51 23.24
N CYS A 448 -13.00 12.68 23.80
CA CYS A 448 -11.99 13.58 24.32
C CYS A 448 -11.36 12.96 25.57
N TYR A 449 -10.04 12.81 25.61
CA TYR A 449 -9.33 12.31 26.80
C TYR A 449 -8.71 13.44 27.63
N ASN A 450 -8.45 14.60 27.02
CA ASN A 450 -7.93 15.77 27.73
C ASN A 450 -9.01 16.82 27.93
N TRP A 451 -9.71 16.71 29.05
CA TRP A 451 -10.87 17.56 29.33
C TRP A 451 -10.53 19.01 29.68
N ARG A 452 -9.25 19.38 29.76
CA ARG A 452 -8.83 20.79 29.95
C ARG A 452 -9.25 21.67 28.78
N PHE A 453 -9.41 21.05 27.61
CA PHE A 453 -9.81 21.75 26.39
C PHE A 453 -11.33 21.79 26.19
N LEU A 454 -12.12 21.04 26.97
CA LEU A 454 -13.58 21.09 26.88
C LEU A 454 -14.09 22.48 27.23
N SER A 455 -15.11 22.92 26.48
CA SER A 455 -15.81 24.16 26.80
C SER A 455 -16.43 24.09 28.20
N PRO A 456 -16.56 25.22 28.92
CA PRO A 456 -17.17 25.24 30.25
C PRO A 456 -18.58 24.64 30.28
N ALA A 457 -19.35 24.83 29.20
CA ALA A 457 -20.69 24.27 29.07
C ALA A 457 -20.66 22.73 28.91
N ALA A 458 -19.73 22.19 28.10
CA ALA A 458 -19.56 20.74 27.96
C ALA A 458 -19.14 20.09 29.28
N MET A 459 -18.23 20.73 30.00
CA MET A 459 -17.79 20.28 31.32
C MET A 459 -18.94 20.28 32.33
N ALA A 460 -19.77 21.33 32.36
CA ALA A 460 -20.93 21.40 33.24
C ALA A 460 -21.92 20.24 32.99
N ARG A 461 -22.28 19.99 31.72
CA ARG A 461 -23.19 18.88 31.37
C ARG A 461 -22.62 17.51 31.73
N LEU A 462 -21.31 17.31 31.56
CA LEU A 462 -20.64 16.08 31.99
C LEU A 462 -20.66 15.92 33.52
N MET A 463 -20.43 17.00 34.27
CA MET A 463 -20.47 16.99 35.74
C MET A 463 -21.88 16.77 36.30
N GLU A 464 -22.93 17.16 35.57
CA GLU A 464 -24.34 16.90 35.90
C GLU A 464 -24.73 15.42 35.74
N ASN A 465 -23.88 14.61 35.11
CA ASN A 465 -24.10 13.19 34.81
C ASN A 465 -22.96 12.32 35.39
N PHE A 466 -22.85 12.25 36.71
CA PHE A 466 -21.81 11.52 37.44
C PHE A 466 -21.66 10.06 37.01
N ASP A 467 -22.76 9.33 36.83
CA ASP A 467 -22.71 7.92 36.41
C ASP A 467 -22.02 7.74 35.04
N ILE A 468 -22.28 8.68 34.11
CA ILE A 468 -21.67 8.70 32.79
C ILE A 468 -20.20 9.09 32.89
N LEU A 469 -19.91 10.16 33.65
CA LEU A 469 -18.54 10.59 33.93
C LEU A 469 -17.71 9.43 34.49
N ARG A 470 -18.23 8.71 35.49
CA ARG A 470 -17.57 7.55 36.09
C ARG A 470 -17.36 6.42 35.09
N SER A 471 -18.35 6.15 34.24
CA SER A 471 -18.23 5.14 33.18
C SER A 471 -17.12 5.51 32.18
N ILE A 472 -17.07 6.79 31.76
CA ILE A 472 -16.02 7.29 30.87
C ILE A 472 -14.64 7.21 31.54
N VAL A 473 -14.51 7.65 32.80
CA VAL A 473 -13.26 7.57 33.57
C VAL A 473 -12.79 6.14 33.69
N ASN A 474 -13.68 5.19 33.98
CA ASN A 474 -13.30 3.77 34.09
C ASN A 474 -12.88 3.17 32.73
N GLY A 475 -13.44 3.65 31.61
CA GLY A 475 -13.06 3.20 30.28
C GLY A 475 -11.73 3.76 29.79
N LEU A 476 -11.50 5.05 30.06
CA LEU A 476 -10.24 5.73 29.76
C LEU A 476 -9.11 5.30 30.69
N TRP A 477 -9.42 5.15 31.99
CA TRP A 477 -8.44 4.90 33.03
C TRP A 477 -8.90 3.80 34.02
N PRO A 478 -8.91 2.52 33.61
CA PRO A 478 -9.43 1.44 34.43
C PRO A 478 -8.61 1.20 35.72
N ASP A 479 -7.30 1.47 35.68
CA ASP A 479 -6.41 1.28 36.84
C ASP A 479 -6.32 2.55 37.72
N LEU A 480 -7.17 3.56 37.46
CA LEU A 480 -7.16 4.80 38.24
C LEU A 480 -7.54 4.51 39.71
N PRO A 481 -6.68 4.88 40.69
CA PRO A 481 -6.96 4.66 42.11
C PRO A 481 -8.30 5.27 42.53
N ALA A 482 -9.05 4.58 43.38
CA ALA A 482 -10.38 5.03 43.83
C ALA A 482 -10.37 6.44 44.45
N CYS A 483 -9.27 6.85 45.11
CA CYS A 483 -9.12 8.19 45.67
C CYS A 483 -9.00 9.31 44.61
N CYS A 484 -8.60 8.96 43.38
CA CYS A 484 -8.47 9.87 42.26
C CYS A 484 -9.72 9.86 41.35
N GLN A 485 -10.66 8.94 41.58
CA GLN A 485 -11.92 8.90 40.85
C GLN A 485 -12.84 10.07 41.23
N PRO A 486 -13.71 10.52 40.33
CA PRO A 486 -14.72 11.52 40.66
C PRO A 486 -15.67 10.98 41.74
N HIS A 487 -16.19 11.87 42.57
CA HIS A 487 -17.15 11.55 43.63
C HIS A 487 -18.45 12.35 43.44
N ALA A 488 -19.58 11.67 43.64
CA ALA A 488 -20.89 12.29 43.64
C ALA A 488 -21.08 13.26 44.82
N ILE A 489 -21.88 14.30 44.60
CA ILE A 489 -22.32 15.21 45.66
C ILE A 489 -23.47 14.54 46.42
N GLY A 490 -23.16 13.96 47.59
CA GLY A 490 -24.16 13.26 48.41
C GLY A 490 -24.76 12.07 47.67
N SER A 491 -26.10 12.04 47.54
CA SER A 491 -26.84 11.02 46.78
C SER A 491 -27.27 11.49 45.38
N SER A 492 -26.76 12.63 44.89
CA SER A 492 -27.11 13.16 43.57
C SER A 492 -26.29 12.53 42.46
N ASN A 493 -26.78 12.62 41.22
CA ASN A 493 -26.00 12.25 40.03
C ASN A 493 -25.04 13.37 39.57
N GLN A 494 -24.63 14.28 40.47
CA GLN A 494 -23.78 15.42 40.13
C GLN A 494 -22.40 15.30 40.77
N THR A 495 -21.39 15.85 40.10
CA THR A 495 -19.99 15.87 40.56
C THR A 495 -19.59 17.28 40.97
N SER A 496 -18.85 17.43 42.07
CA SER A 496 -18.36 18.74 42.48
C SER A 496 -17.18 19.21 41.63
N SER A 497 -17.04 20.53 41.45
CA SER A 497 -15.89 21.14 40.77
C SER A 497 -14.57 20.81 41.45
N ALA A 498 -14.56 20.65 42.79
CA ALA A 498 -13.40 20.22 43.54
C ALA A 498 -13.01 18.77 43.22
N SER A 499 -13.97 17.85 43.12
CA SER A 499 -13.71 16.47 42.72
C SER A 499 -13.22 16.39 41.27
N MET A 500 -13.79 17.22 40.39
CA MET A 500 -13.37 17.30 39.00
C MET A 500 -11.94 17.88 38.90
N ALA A 501 -11.63 18.93 39.64
CA ALA A 501 -10.29 19.51 39.68
C ALA A 501 -9.25 18.53 40.25
N CYS A 502 -9.63 17.68 41.21
CA CYS A 502 -8.78 16.61 41.74
C CYS A 502 -8.41 15.59 40.64
N LEU A 503 -9.40 15.16 39.85
CA LEU A 503 -9.17 14.28 38.71
C LEU A 503 -8.26 14.96 37.66
N MET A 504 -8.56 16.20 37.29
CA MET A 504 -7.84 16.94 36.23
C MET A 504 -6.41 17.36 36.60
N ASN A 505 -6.09 17.46 37.90
CA ASN A 505 -4.78 17.87 38.39
C ASN A 505 -3.95 16.71 38.92
N GLY A 506 -4.46 15.47 38.89
CA GLY A 506 -3.81 14.31 39.49
C GLY A 506 -3.78 14.46 41.01
N GLY A 507 -4.83 14.00 41.70
CA GLY A 507 -5.03 14.23 43.13
C GLY A 507 -3.76 14.12 43.97
N ALA A 508 -3.38 15.23 44.62
CA ALA A 508 -2.46 15.45 45.77
C ALA A 508 -1.26 14.51 46.06
N GLY A 509 -0.87 13.61 45.17
CA GLY A 509 0.16 12.59 45.40
C GLY A 509 0.77 11.97 44.14
N LEU A 510 0.31 12.36 42.95
CA LEU A 510 0.96 12.03 41.67
C LEU A 510 1.79 13.24 41.22
N SER A 511 2.86 13.54 41.97
CA SER A 511 3.89 14.47 41.52
C SER A 511 4.64 13.83 40.35
N ASP A 512 4.73 14.56 39.24
CA ASP A 512 5.28 14.17 37.92
C ASP A 512 4.34 13.40 37.00
N GLY A 513 3.56 14.12 36.18
CA GLY A 513 3.16 13.73 34.82
C GLY A 513 2.32 12.45 34.62
N GLY A 514 2.04 11.68 35.67
CA GLY A 514 1.58 10.30 35.60
C GLY A 514 0.07 10.10 35.43
N MET A 515 -0.57 10.83 34.52
CA MET A 515 -1.99 10.58 34.18
C MET A 515 -2.16 9.68 32.94
N LEU A 516 -1.09 9.05 32.44
CA LEU A 516 -1.04 8.44 31.11
C LEU A 516 -0.84 6.90 31.09
N ASP A 517 -1.06 6.19 32.19
CA ASP A 517 -0.49 4.84 32.33
C ASP A 517 -1.46 3.72 32.74
N THR A 518 -2.64 3.67 32.13
CA THR A 518 -3.61 2.62 32.43
C THR A 518 -4.20 2.10 31.13
N GLY A 519 -4.18 0.77 30.93
CA GLY A 519 -4.56 0.14 29.65
C GLY A 519 -5.99 0.50 29.25
N MET A 520 -6.14 1.40 28.28
CA MET A 520 -7.44 1.92 27.86
C MET A 520 -8.32 0.81 27.26
N LYS A 521 -9.57 0.68 27.73
CA LYS A 521 -10.61 -0.22 27.18
C LYS A 521 -11.74 0.62 26.61
N THR A 522 -11.48 1.34 25.53
CA THR A 522 -12.31 2.48 25.18
C THR A 522 -13.62 2.11 24.51
N VAL A 523 -13.72 1.04 23.74
CA VAL A 523 -14.96 0.78 22.99
C VAL A 523 -15.94 -0.13 23.74
N GLU A 524 -15.42 -1.17 24.39
CA GLU A 524 -16.21 -2.10 25.23
C GLU A 524 -16.89 -1.41 26.42
N THR A 525 -16.42 -0.21 26.79
CA THR A 525 -17.02 0.59 27.87
C THR A 525 -18.28 1.34 27.44
N PHE A 526 -18.38 1.74 26.16
CA PHE A 526 -19.51 2.55 25.66
C PHE A 526 -20.52 1.76 24.85
N TYR A 527 -20.04 0.74 24.14
CA TYR A 527 -20.87 -0.15 23.35
C TYR A 527 -20.75 -1.55 23.92
N VAL A 528 -21.90 -2.09 24.34
CA VAL A 528 -21.99 -3.48 24.77
C VAL A 528 -22.33 -4.30 23.53
N GLN A 529 -21.48 -5.28 23.21
CA GLN A 529 -21.83 -6.28 22.22
C GLN A 529 -22.90 -7.19 22.85
N SER A 530 -24.08 -7.27 22.24
CA SER A 530 -25.02 -8.32 22.60
C SER A 530 -24.35 -9.66 22.32
N ILE A 531 -24.09 -10.45 23.36
CA ILE A 531 -23.69 -11.85 23.18
C ILE A 531 -24.86 -12.49 22.45
N SER A 532 -24.68 -12.82 21.17
CA SER A 532 -25.65 -13.65 20.46
C SER A 532 -25.66 -15.00 21.18
N GLU A 533 -26.82 -15.43 21.68
CA GLU A 533 -27.04 -16.76 22.26
C GLU A 533 -26.94 -17.90 21.22
N ASP A 534 -26.43 -17.63 20.01
CA ASP A 534 -26.17 -18.65 18.99
C ASP A 534 -24.68 -19.03 19.01
N ALA A 535 -24.33 -19.89 19.98
CA ALA A 535 -23.19 -20.80 19.97
C ALA A 535 -23.65 -22.22 20.27
#